data_AF-A0A6G9VW66-F1
#
_entry.id   AF-A0A6G9VW66-F1
#
_cell.length_a   1.000
_cell.length_b   1.000
_cell.length_c   1.000
_cell.angle_alpha   90.00
_cell.angle_beta   90.00
_cell.angle_gamma   90.00
#
_symmetry.space_group_name_H-M   'P 1'
#
loop_
_entity.id
_entity.type
_entity.pdbx_description
1 polymer ?
#
loop_
_entity_poly.entity_id
_entity_poly.type
_entity_poly.pdbx_seq_one_letter_code
_entity_poly.pdbx_strand_id
1 'polypeptide(L)' 'MSYFELLYAKYNKMILTKDEIALELGISIKTLERRLFDNEPIKFFKTSQKLQFPLKAFAEYLEAVDELCA' A
#
# COMPACT_ATOMS: atom_id res chain seq x y z
N MET A 1 1.13 6.09 -17.31
CA MET A 1 2.28 5.94 -16.37
C MET A 1 1.75 5.09 -15.24
N SER A 2 2.38 3.95 -14.96
CA SER A 2 1.82 2.98 -14.00
C SER A 2 1.98 3.48 -12.56
N TYR A 3 1.08 3.11 -11.65
CA TYR A 3 1.23 3.43 -10.22
C TYR A 3 2.55 2.89 -9.66
N PHE A 4 3.01 1.75 -10.18
CA PHE A 4 4.32 1.18 -9.83
C PHE A 4 5.47 2.14 -10.12
N GLU A 5 5.55 2.71 -11.32
CA GLU A 5 6.62 3.64 -11.71
C GLU A 5 6.61 4.91 -10.86
N LEU A 6 5.40 5.44 -10.56
CA LEU A 6 5.25 6.63 -9.72
C LEU A 6 5.73 6.38 -8.29
N LEU A 7 5.30 5.28 -7.68
CA LEU A 7 5.70 4.91 -6.33
C LEU A 7 7.20 4.58 -6.28
N TYR A 8 7.72 3.88 -7.29
CA TYR A 8 9.13 3.50 -7.34
C TYR A 8 10.02 4.74 -7.50
N ALA A 9 9.64 5.71 -8.35
CA ALA A 9 10.36 6.97 -8.48
C ALA A 9 10.33 7.80 -7.18
N LYS A 10 9.21 7.77 -6.44
CA LYS A 10 9.03 8.54 -5.20
C LYS A 10 9.83 7.97 -4.02
N TYR A 11 9.79 6.65 -3.84
CA TYR A 11 10.36 5.99 -2.66
C TYR A 11 11.71 5.28 -2.93
N ASN A 12 12.06 5.06 -4.19
CA ASN A 12 13.27 4.38 -4.64
C ASN A 12 13.52 3.01 -3.96
N LYS A 13 12.45 2.26 -3.69
CA LYS A 13 12.51 0.97 -2.99
C LYS A 13 11.34 0.07 -3.39
N MET A 14 11.53 -1.24 -3.25
CA MET A 14 10.52 -2.25 -3.60
C MET A 14 9.57 -2.58 -2.44
N ILE A 15 9.86 -2.14 -1.23
CA ILE A 15 9.09 -2.42 -0.02
C ILE A 15 8.74 -1.11 0.67
N LEU A 16 7.46 -0.87 0.86
CA LEU A 16 6.92 0.27 1.60
C LEU A 16 6.61 -0.12 3.05
N THR A 17 6.70 0.86 3.94
CA THR A 17 6.29 0.72 5.34
C THR A 17 4.82 1.10 5.50
N LYS A 18 4.23 0.73 6.65
CA LYS A 18 2.85 1.13 6.98
C LYS A 18 2.66 2.65 6.99
N ASP A 19 3.68 3.41 7.38
CA ASP A 19 3.65 4.87 7.41
C ASP A 19 3.52 5.46 6.01
N GLU A 20 4.24 4.89 5.04
CA GLU A 20 4.22 5.35 3.65
C GLU A 20 2.92 5.00 2.96
N ILE A 21 2.43 3.77 3.17
CA ILE A 21 1.12 3.34 2.66
C ILE A 21 0.01 4.24 3.22
N ALA A 22 0.04 4.50 4.53
CA ALA A 22 -0.94 5.36 5.18
C ALA A 22 -0.91 6.78 4.60
N LEU A 23 0.29 7.30 4.31
CA LEU A 23 0.49 8.60 3.68
C LEU A 23 -0.05 8.63 2.24
N GLU A 24 0.23 7.62 1.42
CA GLU A 24 -0.28 7.55 0.04
C GLU A 24 -1.80 7.42 -0.02
N LEU A 25 -2.38 6.71 0.94
CA LEU A 25 -3.84 6.57 1.06
C LEU A 25 -4.51 7.76 1.74
N GLY A 26 -3.74 8.72 2.28
CA GLY A 26 -4.28 9.85 3.03
C GLY A 26 -5.04 9.47 4.30
N ILE A 27 -4.70 8.32 4.92
CA ILE A 27 -5.35 7.80 6.12
C ILE A 27 -4.39 7.72 7.31
N SER A 28 -4.94 7.62 8.52
CA SER A 28 -4.12 7.37 9.69
C SER A 28 -3.60 5.92 9.72
N ILE A 29 -2.45 5.68 10.36
CA ILE A 29 -1.90 4.33 10.54
C ILE A 29 -2.89 3.42 11.27
N LYS A 30 -3.63 3.95 12.26
CA LYS A 30 -4.67 3.17 12.96
C LYS A 30 -5.81 2.77 12.02
N THR A 31 -6.20 3.67 11.10
CA THR A 31 -7.21 3.37 10.08
C THR A 31 -6.70 2.32 9.11
N LEU A 32 -5.44 2.43 8.67
CA LEU A 32 -4.80 1.42 7.83
C LEU A 32 -4.78 0.06 8.53
N GLU A 33 -4.27 -0.01 9.77
CA GLU A 33 -4.25 -1.25 10.55
C GLU A 33 -5.65 -1.85 10.66
N ARG A 34 -6.68 -1.06 11.00
CA ARG A 34 -8.07 -1.55 11.07
C ARG A 34 -8.52 -2.15 9.73
N ARG A 35 -8.27 -1.48 8.61
CA ARG A 35 -8.66 -1.97 7.28
C ARG A 35 -7.93 -3.26 6.90
N LEU A 36 -6.65 -3.38 7.26
CA LEU A 36 -5.89 -4.62 7.06
C LEU A 36 -6.47 -5.78 7.89
N PHE A 37 -7.03 -5.49 9.08
CA PHE A 37 -7.76 -6.49 9.89
C PHE A 37 -9.17 -6.78 9.35
N ASP A 38 -9.81 -5.82 8.68
CA ASP A 38 -11.13 -5.95 8.04
C ASP A 38 -11.09 -6.66 6.66
N ASN A 39 -10.01 -7.38 6.34
CA ASN A 39 -9.80 -8.07 5.04
C ASN A 39 -9.75 -7.15 3.81
N GLU A 40 -9.21 -5.94 3.92
CA GLU A 40 -8.93 -5.12 2.75
C GLU A 40 -7.93 -5.86 1.81
N PRO A 41 -8.10 -5.81 0.47
CA PRO A 41 -7.33 -6.63 -0.47
C PRO A 41 -5.85 -6.24 -0.63
N ILE A 42 -5.33 -5.34 0.22
CA ILE A 42 -3.93 -4.93 0.21
C ILE A 42 -3.06 -6.11 0.63
N LYS A 43 -2.22 -6.62 -0.28
CA LYS A 43 -1.27 -7.69 0.07
C LYS A 43 -0.10 -7.09 0.84
N PHE A 44 0.15 -7.65 2.02
CA PHE A 44 1.29 -7.31 2.86
C PHE A 44 1.87 -8.57 3.48
N PHE A 45 3.09 -8.48 3.98
CA PHE A 45 3.68 -9.53 4.78
C PHE A 45 4.19 -8.96 6.09
N LYS A 46 4.01 -9.74 7.16
CA LYS A 46 4.44 -9.39 8.50
C LYS A 46 5.75 -10.10 8.79
N THR A 47 6.84 -9.34 8.86
CA THR A 47 8.10 -9.82 9.44
C THR A 47 8.04 -9.60 10.96
N SER A 48 8.82 -10.34 11.76
CA SER A 48 8.74 -10.46 13.23
C SER A 48 8.51 -9.17 14.06
N GLN A 49 8.75 -7.97 13.52
CA GLN A 49 8.41 -6.70 14.16
C GLN A 49 7.76 -5.65 13.24
N LYS A 50 7.63 -5.89 11.92
CA LYS A 50 7.22 -4.84 10.96
C LYS A 50 6.30 -5.38 9.88
N LEU A 51 5.28 -4.59 9.53
CA LEU A 51 4.47 -4.79 8.33
C LEU A 51 5.24 -4.23 7.13
N GLN A 52 5.41 -5.06 6.12
CA GLN A 52 6.09 -4.72 4.87
C GLN A 52 5.11 -4.91 3.72
N PHE A 53 5.07 -3.90 2.85
CA PHE A 53 4.14 -3.85 1.73
C PHE A 53 4.95 -3.89 0.45
N PRO A 54 4.87 -4.95 -0.36
CA PRO A 54 5.47 -4.96 -1.68
C PRO A 54 4.90 -3.81 -2.50
N LEU A 55 5.78 -2.99 -3.07
CA LEU A 55 5.38 -1.83 -3.88
C LEU A 55 4.51 -2.25 -5.05
N LYS A 56 4.83 -3.38 -5.68
CA LYS A 56 4.00 -3.97 -6.74
C LYS A 56 2.58 -4.28 -6.29
N ALA A 57 2.42 -4.92 -5.12
CA ALA A 57 1.11 -5.24 -4.61
C ALA A 57 0.30 -4.00 -4.22
N PHE A 58 0.96 -2.96 -3.72
CA PHE A 58 0.29 -1.70 -3.43
C PHE A 58 -0.12 -0.96 -4.70
N ALA A 59 0.72 -0.97 -5.75
CA ALA A 59 0.38 -0.43 -7.05
C ALA A 59 -0.84 -1.14 -7.66
N GLU A 60 -0.86 -2.49 -7.65
CA GLU A 60 -1.99 -3.29 -8.13
C GLU A 60 -3.28 -2.96 -7.35
N TYR A 61 -3.19 -2.70 -6.04
CA TYR A 61 -4.33 -2.28 -5.24
C TYR A 61 -4.83 -0.89 -5.66
N LEU A 62 -3.95 0.08 -5.87
CA LEU A 62 -4.34 1.42 -6.30
C LEU A 62 -5.01 1.38 -7.68
N GLU A 63 -4.47 0.59 -8.61
CA GLU A 63 -5.08 0.37 -9.92
C GLU A 63 -6.48 -0.24 -9.80
N ALA A 64 -6.64 -1.29 -8.99
CA ALA A 64 -7.95 -1.91 -8.77
C ALA A 64 -8.98 -0.95 -8.13
N VAL A 65 -8.54 -0.09 -7.21
CA VAL A 65 -9.41 0.92 -6.58
C VAL A 65 -9.84 1.99 -7.58
N ASP A 66 -8.94 2.43 -8.46
CA ASP A 66 -9.24 3.40 -9.51
C ASP A 66 -10.22 2.81 -10.53
N GLU A 67 -10.01 1.56 -10.97
CA GLU A 67 -10.93 0.84 -11.87
C GLU A 67 -12.33 0.61 -11.27
N LEU A 68 -12.44 0.44 -9.94
CA LEU A 68 -13.72 0.28 -9.24
C LEU A 68 -14.51 1.59 -9.11
N CYS A 69 -13.84 2.74 -9.22
CA CYS A 69 -14.46 4.06 -9.15
C CYS A 69 -14.70 4.71 -10.52
N ALA A 70 -14.23 4.10 -11.62
CA ALA A 70 -14.42 4.53 -13.00
C ALA A 70 -15.76 4.03 -13.59
#